data_AF-A0A0Q2LGC5-F1
#
_entry.id   AF-A0A0Q2LGC5-F1
#
_cell.length_a   1.000
_cell.length_b   1.000
_cell.length_c   1.000
_cell.angle_alpha   90.00
_cell.angle_beta   90.00
_cell.angle_gamma   90.00
#
_symmetry.space_group_name_H-M   'P 1'
#
loop_
_entity.id
_entity.type
_entity.pdbx_description
1 polymer ?
#
loop_
_entity_poly.entity_id
_entity_poly.type
_entity_poly.pdbx_seq_one_letter_code
_entity_poly.pdbx_strand_id
1 'polypeptide(L)'
;MGRRSALRLMNTQFRDRRYLPVANDVSVNYDEWDQHAQWWESEAPRVREMLDASPETLERARSMFGRIGSSTVGAALQEVLQARAEAGHTLGRYCEEVAGHINRSVATYRDAEERNQRTLST
;
A
#
# COMPACT_ATOMS: atom_id res chain seq x y z
N MET A 1 16.17 20.89 2.14
CA MET A 1 16.40 20.10 3.37
C MET A 1 15.09 19.45 3.76
N GLY A 2 15.02 18.13 4.02
CA GLY A 2 13.75 17.56 4.54
C GLY A 2 13.48 16.06 4.39
N ARG A 3 14.28 15.27 3.66
CA ARG A 3 14.03 13.81 3.51
C ARG A 3 14.99 12.89 4.29
N ARG A 4 16.05 13.45 4.90
CA ARG A 4 17.04 12.67 5.66
C ARG A 4 16.75 12.57 7.16
N SER A 5 15.78 13.32 7.69
CA SER A 5 15.49 13.35 9.13
C SER A 5 14.56 12.22 9.60
N ALA A 6 13.61 11.78 8.77
CA ALA A 6 12.68 10.71 9.15
C ALA A 6 13.36 9.34 9.28
N LEU A 7 14.23 8.99 8.32
CA LEU A 7 15.01 7.74 8.36
C LEU A 7 16.07 7.72 9.47
N ARG A 8 16.52 8.89 9.95
CA ARG A 8 17.47 8.97 11.07
C ARG A 8 16.78 8.80 12.42
N LEU A 9 15.52 9.19 12.55
CA LEU A 9 14.73 8.97 13.76
C LEU A 9 14.34 7.50 13.94
N MET A 10 14.01 6.78 12.87
CA MET A 10 13.68 5.34 12.96
C MET A 10 14.89 4.45 13.31
N ASN A 11 16.11 4.85 12.93
CA ASN A 11 17.30 3.99 13.13
C ASN A 11 18.05 4.25 14.44
N THR A 12 17.68 5.31 15.18
CA THR A 12 18.33 5.63 16.47
C THR A 12 17.65 4.90 17.65
N GLN A 13 16.43 4.39 17.49
CA GLN A 13 15.73 3.64 18.54
C GLN A 13 16.18 2.18 18.71
N PHE A 14 16.93 1.62 17.76
CA PHE A 14 17.27 0.18 17.76
C PHE A 14 18.64 -0.17 18.37
N ARG A 15 19.35 0.79 18.97
CA ARG A 15 20.76 0.57 19.35
C ARG A 15 21.18 0.95 20.77
N ASP A 16 20.24 1.14 21.69
CA ASP A 16 20.62 1.24 23.11
C ASP A 16 19.91 0.23 24.02
N ARG A 17 20.71 -0.33 24.93
CA ARG A 17 20.45 -1.49 25.79
C ARG A 17 19.38 -1.18 26.85
N ARG A 18 18.52 -2.18 27.09
CA ARG A 18 17.70 -2.39 28.30
C ARG A 18 16.56 -1.38 28.53
N TYR A 19 15.52 -1.50 27.72
CA TYR A 19 14.15 -1.27 28.18
C TYR A 19 13.41 -2.60 28.00
N LEU A 20 13.17 -3.33 29.09
CA LEU A 20 12.06 -4.27 29.13
C LEU A 20 10.86 -3.40 29.51
N PRO A 21 10.03 -2.93 28.57
CA PRO A 21 8.80 -2.26 28.95
C PRO A 21 8.02 -3.28 29.79
N VAL A 22 7.75 -2.92 31.05
CA VAL A 22 6.80 -3.67 31.86
C VAL A 22 5.48 -3.53 31.11
N ALA A 23 5.03 -4.61 30.48
CA ALA A 23 3.77 -4.68 29.75
C ALA A 23 2.61 -4.67 30.75
N ASN A 24 2.43 -3.57 31.47
CA ASN A 24 1.29 -3.37 32.37
C ASN A 24 0.06 -2.85 31.63
N ASP A 25 0.21 -2.39 30.39
CA ASP A 25 -0.91 -1.98 29.55
C ASP A 25 -0.53 -2.13 28.06
N VAL A 26 -1.34 -2.85 27.28
CA VAL A 26 -1.21 -3.00 25.84
C VAL A 26 -2.53 -2.52 25.24
N SER A 27 -2.58 -1.24 24.89
CA SER A 27 -3.73 -0.60 24.27
C SER A 27 -3.55 -0.50 22.75
N VAL A 28 -4.58 -0.84 21.97
CA VAL A 28 -4.60 -0.62 20.52
C VAL A 28 -5.07 0.80 20.21
N ASN A 29 -4.27 1.56 19.46
CA ASN A 29 -4.69 2.86 18.94
C ASN A 29 -5.53 2.68 17.67
N TYR A 30 -6.84 2.55 17.83
CA TYR A 30 -7.75 2.28 16.70
C TYR A 30 -7.75 3.40 15.65
N ASP A 31 -7.68 4.67 16.06
CA ASP A 31 -7.73 5.81 15.14
C ASP A 31 -6.52 5.85 14.20
N GLU A 32 -5.35 5.45 14.69
CA GLU A 32 -4.14 5.34 13.87
C GLU A 32 -4.27 4.22 12.85
N TRP A 33 -4.77 3.05 13.27
CA TRP A 33 -4.98 1.93 12.34
C TRP A 33 -6.06 2.21 11.29
N ASP A 34 -7.12 2.92 11.65
CA ASP A 34 -8.16 3.36 10.71
C ASP A 34 -7.57 4.35 9.68
N GLN A 35 -6.70 5.28 10.10
CA GLN A 35 -5.97 6.17 9.18
C GLN A 35 -5.03 5.39 8.24
N HIS A 36 -4.34 4.37 8.74
CA HIS A 36 -3.50 3.51 7.91
C HIS A 36 -4.31 2.74 6.86
N ALA A 37 -5.49 2.22 7.22
CA ALA A 37 -6.39 1.56 6.28
C ALA A 37 -6.86 2.54 5.20
N GLN A 38 -7.32 3.73 5.58
CA GLN A 38 -7.75 4.77 4.63
C GLN A 38 -6.62 5.20 3.68
N TRP A 39 -5.38 5.28 4.18
CA TRP A 39 -4.23 5.56 3.32
C TRP A 39 -4.06 4.49 2.24
N TRP A 40 -4.10 3.20 2.61
CA TRP A 40 -4.02 2.10 1.66
C TRP A 40 -5.19 2.09 0.66
N GLU A 41 -6.40 2.40 1.11
CA GLU A 41 -7.57 2.54 0.24
C GLU A 41 -7.38 3.66 -0.79
N SER A 42 -6.77 4.78 -0.38
CA SER A 42 -6.47 5.91 -1.28
C SER A 42 -5.33 5.61 -2.26
N GLU A 43 -4.40 4.73 -1.89
CA GLU A 43 -3.24 4.38 -2.71
C GLU A 43 -3.62 3.44 -3.86
N ALA A 44 -4.63 2.59 -3.66
CA ALA A 44 -5.12 1.63 -4.66
C ALA A 44 -5.52 2.27 -6.01
N PRO A 45 -6.41 3.30 -6.06
CA PRO A 45 -6.71 3.99 -7.31
C PRO A 45 -5.50 4.78 -7.84
N ARG A 46 -4.69 5.36 -6.95
CA ARG A 46 -3.52 6.17 -7.33
C ARG A 46 -2.48 5.34 -8.09
N VAL A 47 -2.18 4.14 -7.62
CA VAL A 47 -1.18 3.27 -8.27
C VAL A 47 -1.69 2.72 -9.61
N ARG A 48 -3.00 2.44 -9.72
CA ARG A 48 -3.63 2.03 -10.97
C ARG A 48 -3.53 3.14 -12.00
N GLU A 49 -3.96 4.35 -11.66
CA GLU A 49 -3.88 5.51 -12.56
C GLU A 49 -2.44 5.80 -12.97
N MET A 50 -1.51 5.79 -12.01
CA MET A 50 -0.10 6.07 -12.28
C MET A 50 0.50 5.08 -13.26
N LEU A 51 0.11 3.80 -13.20
CA LEU A 51 0.69 2.72 -13.99
C LEU A 51 -0.13 2.33 -15.23
N ASP A 52 -1.32 2.91 -15.39
CA ASP A 52 -2.21 2.65 -16.52
C ASP A 52 -1.55 2.98 -17.88
N ALA A 53 -2.07 2.33 -18.91
CA ALA A 53 -1.72 2.57 -20.30
C ALA A 53 -3.00 2.56 -21.14
N SER A 54 -3.49 3.76 -21.48
CA SER A 54 -4.69 3.88 -22.30
C SER A 54 -4.51 3.19 -23.67
N PRO A 55 -5.60 2.71 -24.30
CA PRO A 55 -5.54 2.13 -25.64
C PRO A 55 -4.86 3.06 -26.66
N GLU A 56 -5.09 4.37 -26.53
CA GLU A 56 -4.45 5.40 -27.36
C GLU A 56 -2.93 5.48 -27.13
N THR A 57 -2.49 5.31 -25.89
CA THR A 57 -1.06 5.27 -25.53
C THR A 57 -0.39 4.04 -26.11
N LEU A 58 -1.06 2.88 -26.05
CA LEU A 58 -0.56 1.62 -26.62
C LEU A 58 -0.45 1.70 -28.15
N GLU A 59 -1.45 2.25 -28.82
CA GLU A 59 -1.42 2.41 -30.29
C GLU A 59 -0.37 3.43 -30.72
N ARG A 60 -0.21 4.53 -29.97
CA ARG A 60 0.85 5.51 -30.21
C ARG A 60 2.24 4.91 -30.01
N ALA A 61 2.43 4.09 -28.97
CA ALA A 61 3.69 3.41 -28.71
C ALA A 61 4.10 2.48 -29.86
N ARG A 62 3.13 1.76 -30.45
CA ARG A 62 3.37 0.89 -31.60
C ARG A 62 3.70 1.66 -32.88
N SER A 63 2.96 2.72 -33.15
CA SER A 63 3.04 3.49 -34.40
C SER A 63 4.14 4.56 -34.42
N MET A 64 4.73 4.88 -33.26
CA MET A 64 5.80 5.89 -33.14
C MET A 64 7.07 5.55 -33.94
N PHE A 65 7.25 4.28 -34.27
CA PHE A 65 8.37 3.81 -35.07
C PHE A 65 7.94 3.65 -36.53
N GLY A 66 8.84 3.90 -37.49
CA GLY A 66 8.58 3.59 -38.90
C GLY A 66 8.26 2.11 -39.10
N ARG A 67 7.70 1.74 -40.26
CA ARG A 67 7.10 0.41 -40.55
C ARG A 67 7.84 -0.82 -39.97
N ILE A 68 9.17 -0.89 -40.13
CA ILE A 68 10.01 -1.99 -39.61
C ILE A 68 10.17 -1.93 -38.09
N GLY A 69 10.29 -0.71 -37.55
CA GLY A 69 10.36 -0.48 -36.11
C GLY A 69 9.03 -0.72 -35.41
N SER A 70 7.89 -0.49 -36.07
CA SER A 70 6.56 -0.73 -35.46
C SER A 70 6.33 -2.21 -35.14
N SER A 71 6.83 -3.12 -35.99
CA SER A 71 6.70 -4.57 -35.80
C SER A 71 7.74 -5.15 -34.83
N THR A 72 8.70 -4.37 -34.37
CA THR A 72 9.78 -4.81 -33.47
C THR A 72 9.78 -3.99 -32.18
N VAL A 73 10.41 -2.82 -32.20
CA VAL A 73 10.53 -1.94 -31.04
C VAL A 73 9.16 -1.41 -30.59
N GLY A 74 8.28 -1.07 -31.52
CA GLY A 74 6.92 -0.61 -31.22
C GLY A 74 6.07 -1.68 -30.55
N ALA A 75 6.12 -2.91 -31.06
CA ALA A 75 5.45 -4.06 -30.45
C ALA A 75 6.00 -4.35 -29.04
N ALA A 76 7.33 -4.38 -28.87
CA ALA A 76 7.95 -4.61 -27.56
C ALA A 76 7.61 -3.50 -26.54
N LEU A 77 7.57 -2.24 -26.98
CA LEU A 77 7.17 -1.13 -26.11
C LEU A 77 5.70 -1.26 -25.68
N GLN A 78 4.82 -1.63 -26.61
CA GLN A 78 3.42 -1.87 -26.32
C GLN A 78 3.24 -2.99 -25.28
N GLU A 79 3.95 -4.11 -25.44
CA GLU A 79 3.95 -5.22 -24.48
C GLU A 79 4.38 -4.79 -23.07
N VAL A 80 5.46 -3.99 -22.97
CA VAL A 80 5.95 -3.47 -21.68
C VAL A 80 4.94 -2.54 -21.02
N LEU A 81 4.29 -1.66 -21.80
CA LEU A 81 3.26 -0.76 -21.27
C LEU A 81 2.02 -1.51 -20.79
N GLN A 82 1.64 -2.58 -21.49
CA GLN A 82 0.55 -3.45 -21.06
C GLN A 82 0.90 -4.20 -19.77
N ALA A 83 2.08 -4.81 -19.69
CA ALA A 83 2.55 -5.46 -18.47
C ALA A 83 2.65 -4.49 -17.28
N ARG A 84 3.04 -3.23 -17.53
CA ARG A 84 3.05 -2.17 -16.52
C ARG A 84 1.64 -1.86 -16.00
N ALA A 85 0.65 -1.75 -16.89
CA ALA A 85 -0.74 -1.53 -16.49
C ALA A 85 -1.28 -2.71 -15.66
N GLU A 86 -1.01 -3.94 -16.08
CA GLU A 86 -1.37 -5.16 -15.33
C GLU A 86 -0.73 -5.19 -13.93
N ALA A 87 0.54 -4.79 -13.82
CA ALA A 87 1.22 -4.63 -12.55
C ALA A 87 0.54 -3.56 -11.68
N GLY A 88 0.11 -2.44 -12.27
CA GLY A 88 -0.69 -1.41 -11.59
C GLY A 88 -2.00 -1.94 -11.01
N HIS A 89 -2.74 -2.73 -11.78
CA HIS A 89 -3.95 -3.38 -11.29
C HIS A 89 -3.68 -4.35 -10.15
N THR A 90 -2.60 -5.14 -10.25
CA THR A 90 -2.20 -6.09 -9.22
C THR A 90 -1.80 -5.39 -7.92
N LEU A 91 -0.97 -4.34 -8.01
CA LEU A 91 -0.57 -3.53 -6.88
C LEU A 91 -1.77 -2.81 -6.24
N GLY A 92 -2.70 -2.31 -7.06
CA GLY A 92 -3.92 -1.69 -6.55
C GLY A 92 -4.78 -2.67 -5.75
N ARG A 93 -4.94 -3.92 -6.23
CA ARG A 93 -5.64 -4.97 -5.48
C ARG A 93 -4.94 -5.28 -4.16
N TYR A 94 -3.61 -5.37 -4.17
CA TYR A 94 -2.85 -5.59 -2.95
C TYR A 94 -3.09 -4.48 -1.90
N CYS A 95 -3.15 -3.22 -2.34
CA CYS A 95 -3.48 -2.10 -1.44
C CYS A 95 -4.86 -2.28 -0.78
N GLU A 96 -5.87 -2.67 -1.55
CA GLU A 96 -7.23 -2.95 -1.03
C GLU A 96 -7.23 -4.14 -0.05
N GLU A 97 -6.48 -5.19 -0.35
CA GLU A 97 -6.36 -6.36 0.53
C GLU A 97 -5.74 -6.00 1.87
N VAL A 98 -4.70 -5.15 1.88
CA VAL A 98 -4.06 -4.66 3.10
C VAL A 98 -5.03 -3.80 3.92
N ALA A 99 -5.71 -2.84 3.30
CA ALA A 99 -6.72 -2.03 3.99
C ALA A 99 -7.83 -2.90 4.60
N GLY A 100 -8.38 -3.83 3.82
CA GLY A 100 -9.40 -4.76 4.28
C GLY A 100 -8.90 -5.65 5.42
N HIS A 101 -7.63 -6.07 5.41
CA HIS A 101 -7.03 -6.81 6.51
C HIS A 101 -6.94 -5.97 7.79
N ILE A 102 -6.48 -4.73 7.70
CA ILE A 102 -6.40 -3.80 8.85
C ILE A 102 -7.80 -3.61 9.46
N ASN A 103 -8.80 -3.26 8.64
CA ASN A 103 -10.16 -3.02 9.09
C ASN A 103 -10.76 -4.24 9.82
N ARG A 104 -10.55 -5.46 9.29
CA ARG A 104 -11.00 -6.70 9.95
C ARG A 104 -10.30 -6.93 11.29
N SER A 105 -8.99 -6.69 11.35
CA SER A 105 -8.21 -6.85 12.57
C SER A 105 -8.64 -5.85 13.65
N VAL A 106 -8.78 -4.57 13.30
CA VAL A 106 -9.31 -3.50 14.18
C VAL A 106 -10.68 -3.87 14.74
N ALA A 107 -11.62 -4.28 13.89
CA ALA A 107 -12.95 -4.70 14.31
C ALA A 107 -12.90 -5.88 15.29
N THR A 108 -12.07 -6.89 14.98
CA THR A 108 -11.87 -8.06 15.85
C THR A 108 -11.35 -7.66 17.23
N TYR A 109 -10.38 -6.75 17.29
CA TYR A 109 -9.85 -6.25 18.56
C TYR A 109 -10.86 -5.41 19.34
N ARG A 110 -11.63 -4.54 18.67
CA ARG A 110 -12.68 -3.74 19.31
C ARG A 110 -13.76 -4.64 19.93
N ASP A 111 -14.23 -5.62 19.18
CA ASP A 111 -15.22 -6.58 19.66
C ASP A 111 -14.72 -7.42 20.85
N ALA A 112 -13.44 -7.80 20.85
CA ALA A 112 -12.82 -8.55 21.93
C ALA A 112 -12.72 -7.69 23.20
N GLU A 113 -12.32 -6.43 23.06
CA GLU A 113 -12.20 -5.50 24.18
C GLU A 113 -13.57 -5.20 24.81
N GLU A 114 -14.59 -4.93 24.00
CA GLU A 114 -15.97 -4.73 24.49
C GLU A 114 -16.54 -5.95 25.20
N ARG A 115 -16.18 -7.16 24.76
CA ARG A 115 -16.56 -8.42 25.44
C ARG A 115 -15.85 -8.54 26.78
N ASN A 116 -14.54 -8.30 26.83
CA ASN A 116 -13.75 -8.37 28.05
C ASN A 116 -14.26 -7.36 29.10
N GLN A 117 -14.54 -6.12 28.70
CA GLN A 117 -15.06 -5.10 29.60
C GLN A 117 -16.41 -5.51 30.21
N ARG A 118 -17.32 -6.08 29.41
CA ARG A 118 -18.60 -6.61 29.91
C ARG A 118 -18.40 -7.75 30.90
N THR A 119 -17.53 -8.71 30.59
CA THR A 119 -17.22 -9.85 31.48
C THR A 119 -16.61 -9.40 32.80
N LEU A 120 -15.72 -8.41 32.78
CA LEU A 120 -15.06 -7.89 33.99
C LEU A 120 -15.96 -6.96 34.82
N SER A 121 -17.00 -6.39 34.22
CA SER A 121 -18.00 -5.55 34.90
C SER A 121 -19.16 -6.31 35.56
N THR A 122 -19.24 -7.62 35.35
CA THR A 122 -20.28 -8.52 35.92
C THR A 122 -19.70 -9.29 37.10
#